data_AF-A0A897N659-F1
#
_entry.id   AF-A0A897N659-F1
#
_cell.length_a   1.000
_cell.length_b   1.000
_cell.length_c   1.000
_cell.angle_alpha   90.00
_cell.angle_beta   90.00
_cell.angle_gamma   90.00
#
_symmetry.space_group_name_H-M   'P 1'
#
loop_
_entity.id
_entity.type
_entity.pdbx_description
1 polymer ?
#
loop_
_entity_poly.entity_id
_entity_poly.type
_entity_poly.pdbx_seq_one_letter_code
_entity_poly.pdbx_strand_id
1 'polypeptide(L)'
;MSESAQTIAGDTSAFAAQIDRGVADDGAATVSAVATGATVTTAVIQDALLETLIEAVAVTLVVILLFLTALFRVRYGSWSLGPVAVLPVVVALAWLLGAMSLLGVSFNSETAVITSLAIGLGVDYSIHASERFVDERERAETLESALARTITGTGGALLASAATTAAAFGVLAFALSPPLQRFGIVTGLAIVFAFVAVVTMLPGLLVVRERLGA
;
A
#
# COMPACT_ATOMS: atom_id res chain seq x y z
N MET A 1 16.97 -17.28 -6.06
CA MET A 1 18.13 -16.39 -5.84
C MET A 1 18.01 -15.58 -4.54
N SER A 2 16.87 -14.95 -4.23
CA SER A 2 16.70 -14.18 -2.99
C SER A 2 16.79 -15.05 -1.72
N GLU A 3 16.17 -16.24 -1.72
CA GLU A 3 16.23 -17.18 -0.60
C GLU A 3 17.68 -17.62 -0.28
N SER A 4 18.45 -17.97 -1.31
CA SER A 4 19.86 -18.34 -1.15
C SER A 4 20.73 -17.18 -0.62
N ALA A 5 20.41 -15.93 -0.99
CA ALA A 5 21.12 -14.76 -0.50
C ALA A 5 20.81 -14.46 0.98
N GLN A 6 19.55 -14.62 1.38
CA GLN A 6 19.14 -14.51 2.79
C GLN A 6 19.75 -15.62 3.65
N THR A 7 19.80 -16.86 3.15
CA THR A 7 20.48 -17.97 3.84
C THR A 7 21.97 -17.65 4.03
N ILE A 8 22.67 -17.23 2.97
CA ILE A 8 24.09 -16.86 3.05
C ILE A 8 24.31 -15.71 4.05
N ALA A 9 23.45 -14.69 4.02
CA ALA A 9 23.53 -13.58 4.95
C ALA A 9 23.30 -14.03 6.41
N GLY A 10 22.29 -14.87 6.64
CA GLY A 10 21.98 -15.44 7.95
C GLY A 10 23.14 -16.27 8.50
N ASP A 11 23.69 -17.18 7.70
CA ASP A 11 24.81 -18.03 8.10
C ASP A 11 26.07 -17.21 8.42
N THR A 12 26.36 -16.19 7.59
CA THR A 12 27.53 -15.31 7.79
C THR A 12 27.38 -14.46 9.06
N SER A 13 26.18 -13.90 9.29
CA SER A 13 25.86 -13.14 10.51
C SER A 13 25.87 -14.02 11.77
N ALA A 14 25.37 -15.26 11.68
CA ALA A 14 25.39 -16.22 12.78
C ALA A 14 26.82 -16.62 13.16
N PHE A 15 27.69 -16.82 12.17
CA PHE A 15 29.11 -17.10 12.38
C PHE A 15 29.84 -15.93 13.04
N ALA A 16 29.61 -14.70 12.57
CA ALA A 16 30.17 -13.50 13.21
C ALA A 16 29.72 -13.37 14.68
N ALA A 17 28.43 -13.59 14.96
CA ALA A 17 27.88 -13.59 16.31
C ALA A 17 28.41 -14.74 17.19
N GLN A 18 28.87 -15.85 16.60
CA GLN A 18 29.50 -16.95 17.33
C GLN A 18 30.93 -16.57 17.76
N ILE A 19 31.68 -15.85 16.92
CA ILE A 19 33.01 -15.34 17.28
C ILE A 19 32.90 -14.37 18.47
N ASP A 20 31.95 -13.42 18.42
CA ASP A 20 31.73 -12.46 19.51
C ASP A 20 31.37 -13.14 20.84
N ARG A 21 30.53 -14.18 20.78
CA ARG A 21 30.11 -14.94 21.97
C ARG A 21 31.21 -15.84 22.54
N GLY A 22 31.98 -16.51 21.69
CA GLY A 22 33.08 -17.38 22.12
C GLY A 22 34.22 -16.62 22.81
N VAL A 23 34.42 -15.36 22.45
CA VAL A 23 35.44 -14.48 23.03
C VAL A 23 35.03 -13.95 24.41
N ALA A 24 33.72 -13.82 24.68
CA ALA A 24 33.22 -13.36 25.97
C ALA A 24 33.44 -14.37 27.11
N ASP A 25 33.57 -15.66 26.80
CA ASP A 25 33.77 -16.75 27.78
C ASP A 25 35.25 -16.98 28.16
N ASP A 26 36.20 -16.63 27.29
CA ASP A 26 37.62 -17.04 27.42
C ASP A 26 38.56 -15.98 28.03
N GLY A 27 38.08 -14.78 28.37
CA GLY A 27 38.88 -13.74 29.05
C GLY A 27 40.09 -13.20 28.26
N ALA A 28 40.29 -13.66 27.02
CA ALA A 28 41.29 -13.16 26.08
C ALA A 28 40.75 -11.94 25.31
N ALA A 29 41.66 -11.17 24.69
CA ALA A 29 41.38 -9.89 24.02
C ALA A 29 40.04 -9.85 23.28
N THR A 30 39.26 -8.79 23.53
CA THR A 30 37.90 -8.58 22.97
C THR A 30 37.96 -8.45 21.45
N VAL A 31 37.91 -9.58 20.74
CA VAL A 31 37.71 -9.64 19.30
C VAL A 31 36.23 -9.41 19.01
N SER A 32 35.93 -8.46 18.11
CA SER A 32 34.60 -8.26 17.54
C SER A 32 34.60 -8.63 16.07
N ALA A 33 33.56 -9.32 15.62
CA ALA A 33 33.34 -9.77 14.26
C ALA A 33 32.03 -9.18 13.71
N VAL A 34 32.10 -8.62 12.50
CA VAL A 34 30.93 -8.08 11.79
C VAL A 34 30.84 -8.77 10.43
N ALA A 35 29.67 -9.31 10.12
CA ALA A 35 29.40 -9.89 8.80
C ALA A 35 29.34 -8.78 7.74
N THR A 36 30.12 -8.94 6.67
CA THR A 36 30.22 -7.95 5.57
C THR A 36 30.17 -8.64 4.21
N GLY A 37 30.13 -7.85 3.13
CA GLY A 37 30.06 -8.34 1.75
C GLY A 37 28.72 -8.04 1.10
N ALA A 38 28.71 -7.94 -0.23
CA ALA A 38 27.55 -7.46 -0.99
C ALA A 38 26.26 -8.26 -0.71
N THR A 39 26.35 -9.59 -0.65
CA THR A 39 25.20 -10.47 -0.36
C THR A 39 24.63 -10.23 1.05
N VAL A 40 25.48 -10.09 2.05
CA VAL A 40 25.08 -9.82 3.45
C VAL A 40 24.44 -8.44 3.54
N THR A 41 25.10 -7.41 3.00
CA THR A 41 24.61 -6.03 3.05
C THR A 41 23.28 -5.88 2.31
N THR A 42 23.13 -6.48 1.12
CA THR A 42 21.86 -6.44 0.38
C THR A 42 20.73 -7.13 1.14
N ALA A 43 20.99 -8.29 1.77
CA ALA A 43 19.98 -8.99 2.56
C ALA A 43 19.57 -8.18 3.79
N VAL A 44 20.53 -7.63 4.55
CA VAL A 44 20.25 -6.77 5.71
C VAL A 44 19.44 -5.53 5.31
N ILE A 45 19.76 -4.90 4.18
CA ILE A 45 18.98 -3.76 3.67
C ILE A 45 17.57 -4.20 3.26
N GLN A 46 17.42 -5.35 2.60
CA GLN A 46 16.09 -5.86 2.22
C GLN A 46 15.22 -6.14 3.45
N ASP A 47 15.76 -6.80 4.48
CA ASP A 47 15.03 -7.10 5.70
C ASP A 47 14.63 -5.82 6.45
N ALA A 48 15.57 -4.87 6.60
CA ALA A 48 15.29 -3.57 7.21
C ALA A 48 14.22 -2.79 6.43
N LEU A 49 14.25 -2.84 5.09
CA LEU A 49 13.23 -2.20 4.26
C LEU A 49 11.87 -2.86 4.39
N LEU A 50 11.80 -4.20 4.47
CA LEU A 50 10.54 -4.91 4.69
C LEU A 50 9.93 -4.56 6.04
N GLU A 51 10.73 -4.56 7.10
CA GLU A 51 10.30 -4.19 8.46
C GLU A 51 9.77 -2.75 8.49
N THR A 52 10.56 -1.81 7.97
CA THR A 52 10.19 -0.38 7.90
C THR A 52 8.94 -0.18 7.07
N LEU A 53 8.77 -0.92 5.96
CA LEU A 53 7.59 -0.81 5.11
C LEU A 53 6.35 -1.34 5.80
N ILE A 54 6.43 -2.50 6.47
CA ILE A 54 5.29 -3.06 7.22
C ILE A 54 4.87 -2.09 8.32
N GLU A 55 5.82 -1.55 9.07
CA GLU A 55 5.56 -0.53 10.10
C GLU A 55 4.91 0.71 9.48
N ALA A 56 5.51 1.27 8.42
CA ALA A 56 5.00 2.46 7.75
C ALA A 56 3.59 2.24 7.20
N VAL A 57 3.30 1.10 6.57
CA VAL A 57 1.97 0.75 6.06
C VAL A 57 0.98 0.64 7.21
N ALA A 58 1.33 -0.07 8.29
CA ALA A 58 0.45 -0.24 9.44
C ALA A 58 0.12 1.11 10.10
N VAL A 59 1.14 1.93 10.37
CA VAL A 59 0.98 3.28 10.93
C VAL A 59 0.14 4.15 10.01
N THR A 60 0.45 4.15 8.71
CA THR A 60 -0.28 4.96 7.72
C THR A 60 -1.75 4.56 7.63
N LEU A 61 -2.06 3.27 7.57
CA LEU A 61 -3.44 2.78 7.52
C LEU A 61 -4.21 3.10 8.81
N VAL A 62 -3.58 2.98 9.99
CA VAL A 62 -4.20 3.36 11.27
C VAL A 62 -4.47 4.86 11.31
N VAL A 63 -3.49 5.69 10.93
CA VAL A 63 -3.65 7.15 10.90
C VAL A 63 -4.76 7.56 9.94
N ILE A 64 -4.79 6.99 8.73
CA ILE A 64 -5.83 7.26 7.75
C ILE A 64 -7.20 6.80 8.25
N LEU A 65 -7.29 5.62 8.86
CA LEU A 65 -8.54 5.12 9.44
C LEU A 65 -9.08 6.08 10.48
N LEU A 66 -8.24 6.52 11.42
CA LEU A 66 -8.63 7.47 12.46
C LEU A 66 -9.01 8.83 11.84
N PHE A 67 -8.22 9.32 10.89
CA PHE A 67 -8.45 10.57 10.20
C PHE A 67 -9.78 10.56 9.43
N LEU A 68 -10.03 9.56 8.58
CA LEU A 68 -11.27 9.44 7.82
C LEU A 68 -12.48 9.24 8.73
N THR A 69 -12.35 8.43 9.79
CA THR A 69 -13.41 8.26 10.78
C THR A 69 -13.74 9.59 11.45
N ALA A 70 -12.74 10.36 11.86
CA ALA A 70 -12.94 11.69 12.45
C ALA A 70 -13.54 12.67 11.45
N LEU A 71 -13.04 12.69 10.21
CA LEU A 71 -13.52 13.55 9.12
C LEU A 71 -15.02 13.30 8.86
N PHE A 72 -15.40 12.05 8.57
CA PHE A 72 -16.79 11.69 8.29
C PHE A 72 -17.69 11.88 9.52
N ARG A 73 -17.16 11.70 10.72
CA ARG A 73 -17.88 11.98 11.98
C ARG A 73 -18.18 13.46 12.15
N VAL A 74 -17.22 14.34 11.85
CA VAL A 74 -17.41 15.79 11.96
C VAL A 74 -18.33 16.31 10.86
N ARG A 75 -18.15 15.83 9.63
CA ARG A 75 -18.87 16.35 8.46
C ARG A 75 -20.28 15.79 8.29
N TYR A 76 -20.51 14.53 8.66
CA TYR A 76 -21.75 13.81 8.41
C TYR A 76 -22.30 13.03 9.62
N GLY A 77 -21.63 13.12 10.79
CA GLY A 77 -22.08 12.42 11.99
C GLY A 77 -21.87 10.90 11.97
N SER A 78 -21.21 10.34 10.96
CA SER A 78 -21.06 8.89 10.78
C SER A 78 -19.66 8.40 11.14
N TRP A 79 -19.59 7.40 12.03
CA TRP A 79 -18.35 6.70 12.39
C TRP A 79 -18.03 5.53 11.45
N SER A 80 -19.04 5.00 10.76
CA SER A 80 -18.95 3.79 9.94
C SER A 80 -18.40 4.05 8.54
N LEU A 81 -18.49 5.29 8.05
CA LEU A 81 -17.95 5.69 6.74
C LEU A 81 -16.43 5.62 6.66
N GLY A 82 -15.71 5.90 7.76
CA GLY A 82 -14.24 5.82 7.79
C GLY A 82 -13.72 4.42 7.45
N PRO A 83 -14.10 3.37 8.21
CA PRO A 83 -13.73 1.98 7.90
C PRO A 83 -14.18 1.53 6.50
N VAL A 84 -15.39 1.92 6.07
CA VAL A 84 -15.91 1.58 4.73
C VAL A 84 -15.06 2.19 3.62
N ALA A 85 -14.57 3.42 3.80
CA ALA A 85 -13.70 4.10 2.83
C ALA A 85 -12.28 3.51 2.80
N VAL A 86 -11.75 3.03 3.92
CA VAL A 86 -10.40 2.45 4.00
C VAL A 86 -10.33 1.05 3.39
N LEU A 87 -11.38 0.24 3.50
CA LEU A 87 -11.32 -1.16 3.12
C LEU A 87 -10.93 -1.42 1.65
N PRO A 88 -11.47 -0.69 0.64
CA PRO A 88 -11.00 -0.81 -0.75
C PRO A 88 -9.51 -0.47 -0.93
N VAL A 89 -8.98 0.47 -0.15
CA VAL A 89 -7.57 0.87 -0.19
C VAL A 89 -6.66 -0.27 0.26
N VAL A 90 -7.04 -0.95 1.35
CA VAL A 90 -6.33 -2.13 1.86
C VAL A 90 -6.33 -3.26 0.83
N VAL A 91 -7.46 -3.48 0.16
CA VAL A 91 -7.56 -4.50 -0.89
C VAL A 91 -6.73 -4.14 -2.12
N ALA A 92 -6.74 -2.88 -2.57
CA ALA A 92 -5.89 -2.40 -3.65
C ALA A 92 -4.40 -2.58 -3.33
N LEU A 93 -4.01 -2.28 -2.09
CA LEU A 93 -2.65 -2.51 -1.61
C LEU A 93 -2.28 -3.99 -1.62
N ALA A 94 -3.18 -4.86 -1.13
CA ALA A 94 -2.97 -6.30 -1.18
C ALA A 94 -2.83 -6.81 -2.62
N TRP A 95 -3.62 -6.30 -3.57
CA TRP A 95 -3.48 -6.60 -4.99
C TRP A 95 -2.15 -6.14 -5.56
N LEU A 96 -1.67 -4.95 -5.19
CA LEU A 96 -0.37 -4.44 -5.62
C LEU A 96 0.77 -5.32 -5.12
N LEU A 97 0.79 -5.63 -3.82
CA LEU A 97 1.82 -6.48 -3.22
C LEU A 97 1.77 -7.92 -3.79
N GLY A 98 0.56 -8.45 -4.02
CA GLY A 98 0.36 -9.74 -4.68
C GLY A 98 0.87 -9.74 -6.12
N ALA A 99 0.57 -8.70 -6.90
CA ALA A 99 1.07 -8.55 -8.26
C ALA A 99 2.59 -8.41 -8.30
N MET A 100 3.20 -7.67 -7.37
CA MET A 100 4.65 -7.58 -7.25
C MET A 100 5.29 -8.95 -7.00
N SER A 101 4.70 -9.75 -6.11
CA SER A 101 5.14 -11.12 -5.86
C SER A 101 5.07 -11.99 -7.12
N LEU A 102 3.96 -11.92 -7.87
CA LEU A 102 3.78 -12.67 -9.12
C LEU A 102 4.73 -12.22 -10.25
N LEU A 103 5.04 -10.93 -10.30
CA LEU A 103 5.93 -10.33 -11.30
C LEU A 103 7.42 -10.45 -10.92
N GLY A 104 7.75 -11.01 -9.75
CA GLY A 104 9.12 -11.12 -9.25
C GLY A 104 9.76 -9.76 -8.93
N VAL A 105 8.95 -8.76 -8.61
CA VAL A 105 9.43 -7.42 -8.22
C VAL A 105 9.83 -7.46 -6.75
N SER A 106 11.14 -7.36 -6.49
CA SER A 106 11.67 -7.32 -5.12
C SER A 106 11.34 -6.01 -4.42
N PHE A 107 11.16 -6.08 -3.11
CA PHE A 107 11.07 -4.90 -2.27
C PHE A 107 12.40 -4.15 -2.22
N ASN A 108 12.30 -2.84 -2.40
CA ASN A 108 13.39 -1.89 -2.35
C ASN A 108 12.85 -0.49 -2.05
N SER A 109 13.72 0.50 -1.98
CA SER A 109 13.35 1.89 -1.71
C SER A 109 12.37 2.49 -2.73
N GLU A 110 12.40 2.06 -4.00
CA GLU A 110 11.46 2.52 -5.03
C GLU A 110 10.05 2.00 -4.71
N THR A 111 9.92 0.69 -4.47
CA THR A 111 8.62 0.07 -4.16
C THR A 111 8.02 0.56 -2.84
N ALA A 112 8.85 0.99 -1.88
CA ALA A 112 8.39 1.60 -0.65
C ALA A 112 7.67 2.93 -0.92
N VAL A 113 8.23 3.77 -1.80
CA VAL A 113 7.58 5.02 -2.25
C VAL A 113 6.28 4.71 -2.99
N ILE A 114 6.28 3.72 -3.87
CA ILE A 114 5.09 3.34 -4.65
C ILE A 114 3.96 2.84 -3.73
N THR A 115 4.30 2.09 -2.69
CA THR A 115 3.33 1.61 -1.68
C THR A 115 2.65 2.78 -0.97
N SER A 116 3.42 3.81 -0.58
CA SER A 116 2.88 5.04 0.01
C SER A 116 1.96 5.80 -0.96
N LEU A 117 2.38 5.93 -2.23
CA LEU A 117 1.54 6.54 -3.28
C LEU A 117 0.24 5.77 -3.50
N ALA A 118 0.29 4.44 -3.51
CA ALA A 118 -0.87 3.58 -3.70
C ALA A 118 -1.93 3.81 -2.61
N ILE A 119 -1.50 3.94 -1.35
CA ILE A 119 -2.39 4.24 -0.24
C ILE A 119 -3.03 5.63 -0.43
N GLY A 120 -2.22 6.65 -0.73
CA GLY A 120 -2.71 8.02 -0.93
C GLY A 120 -3.76 8.12 -2.04
N LEU A 121 -3.50 7.51 -3.19
CA LEU A 121 -4.42 7.49 -4.34
C LEU A 121 -5.71 6.71 -4.04
N GLY A 122 -5.60 5.56 -3.37
CA GLY A 122 -6.76 4.79 -2.95
C GLY A 122 -7.66 5.60 -2.01
N VAL A 123 -7.06 6.31 -1.04
CA VAL A 123 -7.80 7.20 -0.14
C VAL A 123 -8.47 8.33 -0.90
N ASP A 124 -7.77 8.98 -1.82
CA ASP A 124 -8.33 10.08 -2.63
C ASP A 124 -9.59 9.63 -3.38
N TYR A 125 -9.52 8.48 -4.07
CA TYR A 125 -10.67 7.92 -4.78
C TYR A 125 -11.79 7.51 -3.82
N SER A 126 -11.46 6.89 -2.69
CA SER A 126 -12.44 6.50 -1.67
C SER A 126 -13.16 7.69 -1.06
N ILE A 127 -12.47 8.81 -0.78
CA ILE A 127 -13.08 10.04 -0.25
C ILE A 127 -14.08 10.59 -1.27
N HIS A 128 -13.64 10.86 -2.50
CA HIS A 128 -14.48 11.45 -3.54
C HIS A 128 -15.73 10.62 -3.83
N ALA A 129 -15.59 9.29 -3.88
CA ALA A 129 -16.74 8.39 -4.09
C ALA A 129 -17.66 8.33 -2.86
N SER A 130 -17.10 8.30 -1.64
CA SER A 130 -17.89 8.26 -0.40
C SER A 130 -18.65 9.56 -0.16
N GLU A 131 -18.01 10.72 -0.35
CA GLU A 131 -18.66 12.02 -0.23
C GLU A 131 -19.78 12.16 -1.24
N ARG A 132 -19.54 11.78 -2.51
CA ARG A 132 -20.59 11.80 -3.53
C ARG A 132 -21.76 10.91 -3.15
N PHE A 133 -21.49 9.72 -2.60
CA PHE A 133 -22.54 8.84 -2.13
C PHE A 133 -23.39 9.49 -1.04
N VAL A 134 -22.78 10.09 -0.01
CA VAL A 134 -23.53 10.75 1.06
C VAL A 134 -24.41 11.86 0.49
N ASP A 135 -23.83 12.68 -0.39
CA ASP A 135 -24.53 13.76 -1.08
C ASP A 135 -25.71 13.26 -1.92
N GLU A 136 -25.55 12.17 -2.66
CA GLU A 136 -26.63 11.61 -3.47
C GLU A 136 -27.66 10.85 -2.64
N ARG A 137 -27.24 10.27 -1.50
CA ARG A 137 -28.14 9.55 -0.60
C ARG A 137 -29.14 10.49 0.07
N GLU A 138 -28.75 11.72 0.38
CA GLU A 138 -29.66 12.76 0.90
C GLU A 138 -30.73 13.19 -0.12
N ARG A 139 -30.44 13.05 -1.42
CA ARG A 139 -31.29 13.55 -2.51
C ARG A 139 -32.09 12.46 -3.23
N ALA A 140 -31.71 11.19 -3.08
CA ALA A 140 -32.30 10.07 -3.80
C ALA A 140 -33.33 9.32 -2.95
N GLU A 141 -34.44 8.94 -3.58
CA GLU A 141 -35.52 8.17 -2.95
C GLU A 141 -35.08 6.75 -2.58
N THR A 142 -34.19 6.14 -3.39
CA THR A 142 -33.72 4.77 -3.20
C THR A 142 -32.20 4.70 -3.11
N LEU A 143 -31.70 3.70 -2.37
CA LEU A 143 -30.27 3.43 -2.25
C LEU A 143 -29.63 3.12 -3.62
N GLU A 144 -30.34 2.36 -4.45
CA GLU A 144 -29.91 2.03 -5.80
C GLU A 144 -29.73 3.29 -6.67
N SER A 145 -30.68 4.23 -6.59
CA SER A 145 -30.57 5.51 -7.30
C SER A 145 -29.38 6.33 -6.83
N ALA A 146 -29.12 6.40 -5.51
CA ALA A 146 -27.96 7.10 -4.95
C ALA A 146 -26.64 6.49 -5.46
N LEU A 147 -26.52 5.17 -5.45
CA LEU A 147 -25.33 4.45 -5.94
C LEU A 147 -25.13 4.63 -7.44
N ALA A 148 -26.19 4.49 -8.23
CA ALA A 148 -26.14 4.69 -9.68
C ALA A 148 -25.66 6.11 -10.02
N ARG A 149 -26.19 7.13 -9.36
CA ARG A 149 -25.77 8.54 -9.54
C ARG A 149 -24.33 8.79 -9.08
N THR A 150 -23.90 8.12 -8.01
CA THR A 150 -22.52 8.21 -7.52
C THR A 150 -21.52 7.69 -8.56
N ILE A 151 -21.80 6.50 -9.11
CA ILE A 151 -20.91 5.84 -10.07
C ILE A 151 -20.96 6.53 -11.44
N THR A 152 -22.13 6.90 -11.92
CA THR A 152 -22.25 7.60 -13.22
C THR A 152 -21.73 9.03 -13.18
N GLY A 153 -21.84 9.72 -12.04
CA GLY A 153 -21.30 11.06 -11.84
C GLY A 153 -19.81 11.07 -11.53
N THR A 154 -19.44 10.64 -10.32
CA THR A 154 -18.06 10.70 -9.84
C THR A 154 -17.17 9.61 -10.42
N GLY A 155 -17.71 8.45 -10.78
CA GLY A 155 -16.92 7.35 -11.37
C GLY A 155 -16.25 7.74 -12.69
N GLY A 156 -16.90 8.56 -13.52
CA GLY A 156 -16.30 9.11 -14.74
C GLY A 156 -15.13 10.05 -14.47
N ALA A 157 -15.26 10.92 -13.46
CA ALA A 157 -14.19 11.83 -13.03
C ALA A 157 -13.00 11.05 -12.43
N LEU A 158 -13.29 10.04 -11.62
CA LEU A 158 -12.26 9.14 -11.07
C LEU A 158 -11.55 8.35 -12.15
N LEU A 159 -12.27 7.86 -13.17
CA LEU A 159 -11.66 7.16 -14.30
C LEU A 159 -10.72 8.07 -15.08
N ALA A 160 -11.15 9.31 -15.35
CA ALA A 160 -10.30 10.30 -16.02
C ALA A 160 -9.05 10.63 -15.20
N SER A 161 -9.18 10.81 -13.88
CA SER A 161 -8.05 11.00 -12.97
C SER A 161 -7.10 9.80 -13.01
N ALA A 162 -7.61 8.59 -12.79
CA ALA A 162 -6.82 7.37 -12.82
C ALA A 162 -6.12 7.16 -14.18
N ALA A 163 -6.82 7.37 -15.30
CA ALA A 163 -6.24 7.23 -16.64
C ALA A 163 -5.13 8.24 -16.90
N THR A 164 -5.33 9.51 -16.51
CA THR A 164 -4.31 10.56 -16.72
C THR A 164 -3.09 10.34 -15.82
N THR A 165 -3.27 9.99 -14.55
CA THR A 165 -2.17 9.68 -13.64
C THR A 165 -1.44 8.41 -14.06
N ALA A 166 -2.15 7.35 -14.46
CA ALA A 166 -1.55 6.12 -14.96
C ALA A 166 -0.78 6.35 -16.26
N ALA A 167 -1.28 7.20 -17.16
CA ALA A 167 -0.55 7.59 -18.37
C ALA A 167 0.71 8.39 -18.03
N ALA A 168 0.64 9.33 -17.09
CA ALA A 168 1.79 10.14 -16.67
C ALA A 168 2.93 9.29 -16.11
N PHE A 169 2.64 8.38 -15.18
CA PHE A 169 3.64 7.43 -14.70
C PHE A 169 4.00 6.36 -15.74
N GLY A 170 3.05 5.98 -16.59
CA GLY A 170 3.25 5.02 -17.67
C GLY A 170 4.31 5.45 -18.69
N VAL A 171 4.52 6.75 -18.89
CA VAL A 171 5.63 7.26 -19.72
C VAL A 171 6.99 6.76 -19.23
N LEU A 172 7.17 6.54 -17.93
CA LEU A 172 8.43 6.02 -17.38
C LEU A 172 8.71 4.59 -17.84
N ALA A 173 7.73 3.82 -18.32
CA ALA A 173 7.97 2.51 -18.92
C ALA A 173 8.91 2.57 -20.15
N PHE A 174 9.04 3.74 -20.79
CA PHE A 174 9.96 3.97 -21.91
C PHE A 174 11.31 4.55 -21.47
N ALA A 175 11.54 4.76 -20.18
CA ALA A 175 12.81 5.28 -19.66
C ALA A 175 13.96 4.31 -19.96
N LEU A 176 15.17 4.81 -20.24
CA LEU A 176 16.34 3.95 -20.45
C LEU A 176 16.85 3.30 -19.14
N SER A 177 16.51 3.90 -18.00
CA SER A 177 16.91 3.42 -16.67
C SER A 177 15.93 2.34 -16.19
N PRO A 178 16.38 1.08 -15.97
CA PRO A 178 15.51 0.01 -15.49
C PRO A 178 14.76 0.31 -14.17
N PRO A 179 15.39 0.98 -13.17
CA PRO A 179 14.68 1.54 -12.01
C PRO A 179 13.44 2.37 -12.36
N LEU A 180 13.59 3.32 -13.29
CA LEU A 180 12.49 4.21 -13.70
C LEU A 180 11.41 3.44 -14.45
N GLN A 181 11.77 2.49 -15.32
CA GLN A 181 10.80 1.62 -16.01
C GLN A 181 9.91 0.87 -15.01
N ARG A 182 10.53 0.23 -14.01
CA ARG A 182 9.81 -0.52 -12.96
C ARG A 182 8.93 0.42 -12.14
N PHE A 183 9.46 1.58 -11.76
CA PHE A 183 8.70 2.59 -11.04
C PHE A 183 7.43 2.99 -11.79
N GLY A 184 7.54 3.27 -13.09
CA GLY A 184 6.40 3.61 -13.94
C GLY A 184 5.35 2.50 -14.04
N ILE A 185 5.79 1.26 -14.31
CA ILE A 185 4.90 0.10 -14.46
C ILE A 185 4.17 -0.21 -13.14
N VAL A 186 4.91 -0.30 -12.03
CA VAL A 186 4.34 -0.68 -10.73
C VAL A 186 3.43 0.43 -10.19
N THR A 187 3.78 1.70 -10.39
CA THR A 187 2.89 2.83 -10.03
C THR A 187 1.62 2.85 -10.88
N GLY A 188 1.74 2.59 -12.19
CA GLY A 188 0.58 2.43 -13.08
C GLY A 188 -0.38 1.34 -12.61
N LEU A 189 0.15 0.16 -12.23
CA LEU A 189 -0.63 -0.93 -11.65
C LEU A 189 -1.32 -0.50 -10.34
N ALA A 190 -0.59 0.20 -9.46
CA ALA A 190 -1.14 0.69 -8.19
C ALA A 190 -2.35 1.62 -8.42
N ILE A 191 -2.26 2.54 -9.37
CA ILE A 191 -3.36 3.47 -9.73
C ILE A 191 -4.58 2.69 -10.23
N VAL A 192 -4.36 1.73 -11.14
CA VAL A 192 -5.44 0.90 -11.69
C VAL A 192 -6.10 0.08 -10.60
N PHE A 193 -5.33 -0.57 -9.72
CA PHE A 193 -5.88 -1.36 -8.62
C PHE A 193 -6.64 -0.49 -7.61
N ALA A 194 -6.13 0.69 -7.27
CA ALA A 194 -6.82 1.64 -6.39
C ALA A 194 -8.17 2.04 -6.99
N PHE A 195 -8.20 2.45 -8.26
CA PHE A 195 -9.43 2.83 -8.94
C PHE A 195 -10.44 1.67 -9.02
N VAL A 196 -9.99 0.49 -9.47
CA VAL A 196 -10.84 -0.69 -9.63
C VAL A 196 -11.40 -1.13 -8.29
N ALA A 197 -10.58 -1.21 -7.24
CA ALA A 197 -11.01 -1.61 -5.92
C ALA A 197 -12.09 -0.65 -5.38
N VAL A 198 -11.90 0.67 -5.50
CA VAL A 198 -12.87 1.65 -5.02
C VAL A 198 -14.18 1.56 -5.80
N VAL A 199 -14.14 1.61 -7.13
CA VAL A 199 -15.36 1.64 -7.96
C VAL A 199 -16.16 0.34 -7.85
N THR A 200 -15.51 -0.79 -7.58
CA THR A 200 -16.18 -2.10 -7.47
C THR A 200 -16.57 -2.48 -6.04
N MET A 201 -15.70 -2.28 -5.04
CA MET A 201 -16.01 -2.68 -3.66
C MET A 201 -16.83 -1.63 -2.91
N LEU A 202 -16.53 -0.34 -3.05
CA LEU A 202 -17.14 0.69 -2.22
C LEU A 202 -18.69 0.69 -2.32
N PRO A 203 -19.32 0.56 -3.51
CA PRO A 203 -20.77 0.46 -3.60
C PRO A 203 -21.35 -0.70 -2.79
N GLY A 204 -20.72 -1.88 -2.87
CA GLY A 204 -21.13 -3.05 -2.12
C GLY A 204 -21.01 -2.85 -0.61
N LEU A 205 -19.91 -2.22 -0.15
CA LEU A 205 -19.70 -1.92 1.27
C LEU A 205 -20.72 -0.90 1.80
N LEU A 206 -21.07 0.10 1.00
CA LEU A 206 -22.11 1.08 1.34
C LEU A 206 -23.49 0.43 1.45
N VAL A 207 -23.82 -0.54 0.58
CA VAL A 207 -25.05 -1.34 0.70
C VAL A 207 -25.07 -2.13 2.01
N VAL A 208 -23.97 -2.80 2.34
CA VAL A 208 -23.85 -3.56 3.59
C VAL A 208 -24.01 -2.64 4.80
N ARG A 209 -23.37 -1.48 4.79
CA ARG A 209 -23.48 -0.46 5.85
C ARG A 209 -24.93 -0.02 6.07
N GLU A 210 -25.65 0.34 5.02
CA GLU A 210 -27.05 0.77 5.10
C GLU A 210 -27.96 -0.35 5.64
N ARG A 211 -27.72 -1.61 5.26
CA ARG A 211 -28.48 -2.76 5.79
C ARG A 211 -28.21 -3.03 7.27
N LEU A 212 -27.02 -2.70 7.76
CA LEU A 212 -26.64 -2.84 9.17
C LEU A 212 -27.12 -1.66 10.04
N GLY A 213 -27.73 -0.63 9.45
CA GLY A 213 -28.24 0.54 10.17
C GLY A 213 -27.15 1.42 10.79
N ALA A 214 -25.94 1.42 10.20
CA ALA A 214 -24.74 2.07 10.73
C ALA A 214 -24.36 3.39 10.04
#